data_AF-A0A832M362-F1
#
_entry.id   AF-A0A832M362-F1
#
_cell.length_a   1.000
_cell.length_b   1.000
_cell.length_c   1.000
_cell.angle_alpha   90.00
_cell.angle_beta   90.00
_cell.angle_gamma   90.00
#
_symmetry.space_group_name_H-M   'P 1'
#
loop_
_entity.id
_entity.type
_entity.pdbx_description
1 polymer ?
#
loop_
_entity_poly.entity_id
_entity_poly.type
_entity_poly.pdbx_seq_one_letter_code
_entity_poly.pdbx_strand_id
1 'polypeptide(L)'
;QGSQLRVEAIAKNLDAVTAYWSVPPSLEVQVKELINIGHRQIAILPYFLFAGGITDAIAQVIEKLQLQFPGVDLQLAEPLGASAELADLVWDLIKE
;
A
#
# COMPACT_ATOMS: atom_id res chain seq x y z
N GLN A 1 12.86 3.55 -12.53
CA GLN A 1 13.22 4.72 -11.70
C GLN A 1 12.10 5.77 -11.69
N GLY A 2 11.44 6.12 -12.81
CA GLY A 2 10.38 7.16 -12.81
C GLY A 2 9.05 6.82 -12.13
N SER A 3 8.63 5.55 -12.06
CA SER A 3 7.34 5.17 -11.43
C SER A 3 7.37 5.29 -9.91
N GLN A 4 8.49 4.93 -9.27
CA GLN A 4 8.67 5.03 -7.81
C GLN A 4 8.57 6.47 -7.32
N LEU A 5 9.20 7.42 -8.03
CA LEU A 5 9.12 8.84 -7.71
C LEU A 5 7.69 9.38 -7.68
N ARG A 6 6.82 8.87 -8.57
CA ARG A 6 5.39 9.25 -8.58
C ARG A 6 4.65 8.68 -7.38
N VAL A 7 4.90 7.42 -7.03
CA VAL A 7 4.31 6.77 -5.84
C VAL A 7 4.76 7.47 -4.56
N GLU A 8 6.04 7.85 -4.46
CA GLU A 8 6.58 8.61 -3.33
C GLU A 8 5.98 10.00 -3.21
N ALA A 9 5.75 10.69 -4.34
CA ALA A 9 5.07 11.99 -4.33
C ALA A 9 3.61 11.86 -3.85
N ILE A 10 2.88 10.83 -4.29
CA ILE A 10 1.52 10.54 -3.82
C ILE A 10 1.54 10.25 -2.31
N ALA A 11 2.43 9.36 -1.85
CA ALA A 11 2.54 9.00 -0.44
C ALA A 11 2.86 10.23 0.43
N LYS A 12 3.77 11.10 -0.01
CA LYS A 12 4.09 12.36 0.67
C LYS A 12 2.87 13.28 0.80
N ASN A 13 2.03 13.37 -0.23
CA ASN A 13 0.82 14.19 -0.19
C ASN A 13 -0.26 13.62 0.76
N LEU A 14 -0.19 12.33 1.06
CA LEU A 14 -1.09 11.63 1.98
C LEU A 14 -0.51 11.50 3.40
N ASP A 15 0.67 12.07 3.66
CA ASP A 15 1.44 11.85 4.90
C ASP A 15 1.66 10.36 5.21
N ALA A 16 1.90 9.58 4.16
CA ALA A 16 2.10 8.14 4.20
C ALA A 16 3.55 7.74 3.88
N VAL A 17 3.94 6.54 4.33
CA VAL A 17 5.23 5.92 3.98
C VAL A 17 5.07 4.95 2.82
N THR A 18 6.05 4.90 1.92
CA THR A 18 6.06 3.92 0.83
C THR A 18 6.67 2.60 1.27
N ALA A 19 6.19 1.51 0.67
CA ALA A 19 6.79 0.20 0.74
C ALA A 19 6.64 -0.48 -0.62
N TYR A 20 7.58 -1.36 -0.98
CA TYR A 20 7.59 -2.01 -2.28
C TYR A 20 7.63 -3.54 -2.13
N TRP A 21 7.05 -4.23 -3.12
CA TRP A 21 6.97 -5.70 -3.12
C TRP A 21 8.29 -6.37 -3.50
N SER A 22 8.93 -5.87 -4.58
CA SER A 22 10.11 -6.52 -5.17
C SER A 22 11.43 -5.81 -4.91
N VAL A 23 11.41 -4.65 -4.23
CA VAL A 23 12.60 -3.83 -3.93
C VAL A 23 12.51 -3.22 -2.53
N PRO A 24 13.61 -2.74 -1.93
CA PRO A 24 13.56 -2.00 -0.68
C PRO A 24 12.96 -0.58 -0.82
N PRO A 25 12.40 0.00 0.26
CA PRO A 25 12.09 -0.67 1.52
C PRO A 25 10.89 -1.62 1.37
N SER A 26 10.97 -2.82 1.97
CA SER A 26 9.91 -3.82 1.87
C SER A 26 8.75 -3.50 2.83
N LEU A 27 7.56 -4.03 2.52
CA LEU A 27 6.36 -3.91 3.37
C LEU A 27 6.65 -4.32 4.83
N GLU A 28 7.31 -5.46 5.01
CA GLU A 28 7.61 -5.99 6.34
C GLU A 28 8.52 -5.06 7.14
N VAL A 29 9.56 -4.50 6.50
CA VAL A 29 10.48 -3.55 7.14
C VAL A 29 9.74 -2.29 7.56
N GLN A 30 8.91 -1.72 6.67
CA GLN A 30 8.19 -0.48 6.94
C GLN A 30 7.16 -0.66 8.07
N VAL A 31 6.40 -1.76 8.06
CA VAL A 31 5.44 -2.05 9.14
C VAL A 31 6.16 -2.22 10.48
N LYS A 32 7.26 -2.97 10.51
CA LYS A 32 8.06 -3.16 11.74
C LYS A 32 8.62 -1.85 12.27
N GLU A 33 9.09 -0.97 11.39
CA GLU A 33 9.61 0.35 11.79
C GLU A 33 8.50 1.23 12.39
N LEU A 34 7.32 1.29 11.74
CA LEU A 34 6.17 2.03 12.27
C LEU A 34 5.74 1.51 13.66
N ILE A 35 5.74 0.19 13.86
CA ILE A 35 5.46 -0.42 15.17
C ILE A 35 6.52 -0.03 16.21
N ASN A 36 7.79 -0.04 15.82
CA ASN A 36 8.93 0.27 16.68
C ASN A 36 8.89 1.73 17.18
N ILE A 37 8.51 2.67 16.32
CA ILE A 37 8.34 4.09 16.69
C ILE A 37 7.03 4.39 17.43
N GLY A 38 6.21 3.35 17.70
CA GLY A 38 5.07 3.44 18.61
C GLY A 38 3.70 3.44 17.94
N HIS A 39 3.60 3.35 16.61
CA HIS A 39 2.30 3.21 15.97
C HIS A 39 1.65 1.86 16.35
N ARG A 40 0.35 1.90 16.59
CA ARG A 40 -0.48 0.74 16.98
C ARG A 40 -1.66 0.52 16.05
N GLN A 41 -1.94 1.47 15.16
CA GLN A 41 -2.96 1.36 14.12
C GLN A 41 -2.27 1.73 12.81
N ILE A 42 -2.19 0.79 11.89
CA ILE A 42 -1.48 0.95 10.62
C ILE A 42 -2.41 0.48 9.51
N ALA A 43 -2.84 1.41 8.67
CA ALA A 43 -3.55 1.11 7.44
C ALA A 43 -2.54 0.89 6.31
N ILE A 44 -2.73 -0.16 5.53
CA ILE A 44 -1.93 -0.52 4.37
C ILE A 44 -2.82 -0.40 3.13
N LEU A 45 -2.47 0.51 2.22
CA LEU A 45 -3.17 0.71 0.95
C LEU A 45 -2.35 0.11 -0.20
N PRO A 46 -2.80 -0.98 -0.84
CA PRO A 46 -2.15 -1.51 -2.03
C PRO A 46 -2.36 -0.56 -3.22
N TYR A 47 -1.31 0.10 -3.67
CA TYR A 47 -1.34 0.94 -4.88
C TYR A 47 -1.32 0.07 -6.16
N PHE A 48 -2.40 -0.69 -6.36
CA PHE A 48 -2.66 -1.54 -7.52
C PHE A 48 -4.04 -1.21 -8.07
N LEU A 49 -4.20 -1.24 -9.39
CA LEU A 49 -5.51 -1.02 -10.02
C LEU A 49 -6.47 -2.20 -9.82
N PHE A 50 -5.94 -3.43 -9.67
CA PHE A 50 -6.75 -4.63 -9.56
C PHE A 50 -6.14 -5.63 -8.57
N ALA A 51 -6.99 -6.47 -8.00
CA ALA A 51 -6.57 -7.62 -7.21
C ALA A 51 -5.88 -8.69 -8.08
N GLY A 52 -4.99 -9.47 -7.47
CA GLY A 52 -4.31 -10.60 -8.09
C GLY A 52 -3.28 -11.24 -7.16
N GLY A 53 -2.45 -12.14 -7.69
CA GLY A 53 -1.55 -12.93 -6.84
C GLY A 53 -0.59 -12.13 -5.95
N ILE A 54 -0.19 -10.91 -6.36
CA ILE A 54 0.63 -10.02 -5.52
C ILE A 54 -0.19 -9.46 -4.35
N THR A 55 -1.44 -9.04 -4.56
CA THR A 55 -2.29 -8.55 -3.46
C THR A 55 -2.62 -9.67 -2.48
N ASP A 56 -2.82 -10.89 -2.97
CA ASP A 56 -3.03 -12.08 -2.13
C ASP A 56 -1.78 -12.38 -1.28
N ALA A 57 -0.60 -12.28 -1.88
CA ALA A 57 0.67 -12.47 -1.17
C ALA A 57 0.91 -11.37 -0.12
N ILE A 58 0.51 -10.13 -0.40
CA ILE A 58 0.53 -9.03 0.58
C ILE A 58 -0.40 -9.35 1.76
N ALA A 59 -1.63 -9.82 1.51
CA ALA A 59 -2.56 -10.21 2.58
C ALA A 59 -1.94 -11.27 3.50
N GLN A 60 -1.32 -12.31 2.94
CA GLN A 60 -0.63 -13.35 3.73
C GLN A 60 0.53 -12.78 4.58
N VAL A 61 1.25 -11.77 4.08
CA VAL A 61 2.31 -11.10 4.86
C VAL A 61 1.70 -10.30 6.01
N ILE A 62 0.61 -9.58 5.79
CA ILE A 62 -0.09 -8.81 6.84
C ILE A 62 -0.65 -9.74 7.92
N GLU A 63 -1.28 -10.85 7.55
CA GLU A 63 -1.75 -11.85 8.52
C GLU A 63 -0.62 -12.38 9.41
N LYS A 64 0.54 -12.70 8.82
CA LYS A 64 1.72 -13.13 9.58
C LYS A 64 2.25 -12.05 10.53
N LEU A 65 2.22 -10.79 10.10
CA LEU A 65 2.63 -9.66 10.94
C LEU A 65 1.63 -9.43 12.09
N GLN A 66 0.34 -9.53 11.81
CA GLN A 66 -0.72 -9.41 12.83
C GLN A 66 -0.56 -10.47 13.93
N LEU A 67 -0.19 -11.71 13.56
CA LEU A 67 0.11 -12.78 14.52
C LEU A 67 1.39 -12.51 15.33
N GLN A 68 2.41 -11.89 14.73
CA GLN A 68 3.65 -11.52 15.41
C GLN A 68 3.46 -10.34 16.37
N PHE A 69 2.55 -9.42 16.07
CA PHE A 69 2.31 -8.19 16.80
C PHE A 69 0.82 -8.05 17.22
N PRO A 70 0.32 -8.90 18.15
CA PRO A 70 -1.11 -8.94 18.49
C PRO A 70 -1.65 -7.66 19.15
N GLY A 71 -0.77 -6.77 19.62
CA GLY A 71 -1.14 -5.46 20.19
C GLY A 71 -1.21 -4.31 19.18
N VAL A 72 -1.06 -4.61 17.89
CA VAL A 72 -1.14 -3.65 16.77
C VAL A 72 -2.32 -4.03 15.90
N ASP A 73 -3.09 -3.05 15.46
CA ASP A 73 -4.17 -3.20 14.47
C ASP A 73 -3.60 -2.91 13.07
N LEU A 74 -3.43 -3.96 12.27
CA LEU A 74 -3.03 -3.86 10.87
C LEU A 74 -4.25 -4.03 9.97
N GLN A 75 -4.57 -2.98 9.21
CA GLN A 75 -5.72 -2.98 8.31
C GLN A 75 -5.26 -2.93 6.86
N LEU A 76 -5.51 -4.00 6.11
CA LEU A 76 -5.26 -4.03 4.67
C LEU A 76 -6.50 -3.53 3.94
N ALA A 77 -6.37 -2.39 3.24
CA ALA A 77 -7.40 -1.89 2.35
C ALA A 77 -7.46 -2.71 1.05
N GLU A 78 -8.59 -2.61 0.35
CA GLU A 78 -8.69 -3.11 -1.02
C GLU A 78 -7.72 -2.33 -1.94
N PRO A 79 -7.21 -2.96 -3.01
CA PRO A 79 -6.56 -2.21 -4.09
C PRO A 79 -7.53 -1.17 -4.66
N LEU A 80 -7.01 -0.17 -5.38
CA LEU A 80 -7.82 0.93 -5.95
C LEU A 80 -9.05 0.44 -6.71
N GLY A 81 -8.92 -0.70 -7.39
CA GLY A 81 -10.03 -1.39 -8.02
C GLY A 81 -10.59 -0.63 -9.21
N ALA A 82 -11.67 -1.18 -9.79
CA ALA A 82 -12.45 -0.47 -10.80
C ALA A 82 -13.48 0.41 -10.08
N SER A 83 -13.35 1.72 -10.22
CA SER A 83 -14.34 2.68 -9.77
C SER A 83 -14.78 3.59 -10.92
N ALA A 84 -15.95 4.24 -10.78
CA ALA A 84 -16.42 5.19 -11.78
C ALA A 84 -15.43 6.37 -11.92
N GLU A 85 -14.89 6.83 -10.80
CA GLU A 85 -13.92 7.93 -10.74
C GLU A 85 -12.61 7.56 -11.45
N LEU A 86 -12.13 6.32 -11.31
CA LEU A 86 -10.96 5.85 -12.04
C LEU A 86 -11.24 5.74 -13.54
N ALA A 87 -12.44 5.29 -13.93
CA ALA A 87 -12.83 5.21 -15.34
C ALA A 87 -12.90 6.61 -15.97
N ASP A 88 -13.48 7.58 -15.27
CA ASP A 88 -13.54 8.99 -15.69
C ASP A 88 -12.12 9.58 -15.82
N LEU A 89 -11.25 9.33 -14.85
CA LEU A 89 -9.85 9.79 -14.92
C LEU A 89 -9.10 9.19 -16.12
N VAL A 90 -9.27 7.90 -16.40
CA VAL A 90 -8.67 7.24 -17.57
C VAL A 90 -9.23 7.85 -18.87
N TRP A 91 -10.53 8.13 -18.91
CA TRP A 91 -11.18 8.75 -20.06
C TRP A 91 -10.66 10.15 -20.35
N ASP A 92 -10.50 10.97 -19.31
CA ASP A 92 -9.93 12.31 -19.44
C ASP A 92 -8.48 12.26 -19.94
N LEU A 93 -7.66 11.32 -19.42
CA LEU A 93 -6.28 11.11 -19.86
C LEU A 93 -6.14 10.67 -21.33
N ILE A 94 -7.15 10.01 -21.91
CA ILE A 94 -7.13 9.59 -23.32
C ILE A 94 -7.46 10.77 -24.26
N LYS A 95 -8.18 11.78 -23.76
CA LYS A 95 -8.61 12.94 -24.55
C LYS A 95 -7.56 14.05 -24.62
N GLU A 96 -6.59 14.03 -23.72
CA GLU A 96 -5.37 14.85 -23.79
C GLU A 96 -4.41 14.35 -24.86
#